data_AF-A0AAU1VJ59-F1
#
_entry.id   AF-A0AAU1VJ59-F1
#
_cell.length_a   1.000
_cell.length_b   1.000
_cell.length_c   1.000
_cell.angle_alpha   90.00
_cell.angle_beta   90.00
_cell.angle_gamma   90.00
#
_symmetry.space_group_name_H-M   'P 1'
#
loop_
_entity.id
_entity.type
_entity.pdbx_description
1 polymer ?
#
loop_
_entity_poly.entity_id
_entity_poly.type
_entity_poly.pdbx_seq_one_letter_code
_entity_poly.pdbx_strand_id
1 'polypeptide(L)'
;MGDMYAVDLALNLRATVPDALVDELRWHLGTAPGAGGGPSGATAGGPAEEMALVDDVFPLLAERGPAARIGGLLTGELHRTGAGWALTARQEVHAESLPDLDPLLEQLARHSATEGVIGQIRFYEDHVPELLISESGSLVRMSLRPDRSGTAPAYPSGQA
;
A
#
# COMPACT_ATOMS: atom_id res chain seq x y z
N MET A 1 5.48 -19.32 -6.24
CA MET A 1 4.07 -19.12 -5.86
C MET A 1 4.14 -18.39 -4.54
N GLY A 2 3.95 -17.07 -4.55
CA GLY A 2 4.21 -16.22 -3.38
C GLY A 2 2.91 -15.80 -2.71
N ASP A 3 2.95 -15.67 -1.40
CA ASP A 3 1.87 -15.10 -0.60
C ASP A 3 1.78 -13.61 -0.93
N MET A 4 0.62 -13.17 -1.42
CA MET A 4 0.37 -11.80 -1.87
C MET A 4 -0.65 -11.10 -0.98
N TYR A 5 -0.46 -9.82 -0.76
CA TYR A 5 -1.37 -8.96 -0.04
C TYR A 5 -1.88 -7.87 -0.95
N ALA A 6 -3.20 -7.66 -0.91
CA ALA A 6 -3.81 -6.44 -1.41
C ALA A 6 -3.48 -5.32 -0.42
N VAL A 7 -2.83 -4.27 -0.89
CA VAL A 7 -2.56 -3.05 -0.10
C VAL A 7 -3.26 -1.89 -0.79
N ASP A 8 -4.20 -1.26 -0.09
CA ASP A 8 -4.88 -0.05 -0.54
C ASP A 8 -4.59 1.08 0.44
N LEU A 9 -4.08 2.21 -0.06
CA LEU A 9 -3.78 3.41 0.72
C LEU A 9 -4.53 4.60 0.13
N ALA A 10 -5.16 5.41 0.98
CA ALA A 10 -5.83 6.64 0.59
C ALA A 10 -5.80 7.63 1.76
N LEU A 11 -4.91 8.61 1.70
CA LEU A 11 -4.74 9.59 2.79
C LEU A 11 -4.17 10.92 2.30
N ASN A 12 -4.30 11.93 3.14
CA ASN A 12 -3.59 13.19 2.98
C ASN A 12 -2.43 13.26 3.95
N LEU A 13 -1.30 13.80 3.50
CA LEU A 13 -0.16 14.15 4.35
C LEU A 13 -0.16 15.65 4.62
N ARG A 14 0.28 16.04 5.82
CA ARG A 14 0.37 17.45 6.23
C ARG A 14 1.37 18.22 5.35
N ALA A 15 1.16 19.52 5.19
CA ALA A 15 2.12 20.40 4.52
C ALA A 15 3.52 20.43 5.17
N THR A 16 3.60 20.07 6.45
CA THR A 16 4.86 19.99 7.22
C THR A 16 5.55 18.63 7.11
N VAL A 17 5.11 17.75 6.21
CA VAL A 17 5.78 16.47 5.97
C VAL A 17 7.23 16.73 5.53
N PRO A 18 8.24 15.99 6.05
CA PRO A 18 9.62 16.17 5.63
C PRO A 18 9.80 15.87 4.13
N ASP A 19 10.60 16.68 3.43
CA ASP A 19 10.89 16.46 2.01
C ASP A 19 11.53 15.08 1.75
N ALA A 20 12.35 14.60 2.69
CA ALA A 20 12.94 13.27 2.62
C ALA A 20 11.89 12.15 2.53
N LEU A 21 10.78 12.26 3.28
CA LEU A 21 9.68 11.28 3.20
C LEU A 21 8.92 11.41 1.88
N VAL A 22 8.77 12.62 1.34
CA VAL A 22 8.17 12.82 0.01
C VAL A 22 9.03 12.17 -1.07
N ASP A 23 10.35 12.29 -0.97
CA ASP A 23 11.28 11.69 -1.94
C ASP A 23 11.32 10.16 -1.82
N GLU A 24 11.29 9.62 -0.60
CA GLU A 24 11.10 8.19 -0.33
C GLU A 24 9.79 7.66 -0.92
N LEU A 25 8.68 8.39 -0.73
CA LEU A 25 7.39 8.03 -1.34
C LEU A 25 7.45 8.04 -2.86
N ARG A 26 8.06 9.07 -3.45
CA ARG A 26 8.25 9.12 -4.91
C ARG A 26 9.06 7.93 -5.41
N TRP A 27 10.08 7.52 -4.67
CA TRP A 27 10.87 6.34 -4.99
C TRP A 27 10.03 5.06 -4.94
N HIS A 28 9.29 4.82 -3.84
CA HIS A 28 8.39 3.66 -3.76
C HIS A 28 7.31 3.67 -4.82
N LEU A 29 6.87 4.85 -5.27
CA LEU A 29 5.87 5.02 -6.34
C LEU A 29 6.46 4.88 -7.74
N GLY A 30 7.78 4.77 -7.90
CA GLY A 30 8.45 4.74 -9.21
C GLY A 30 8.44 6.09 -9.94
N THR A 31 8.24 7.19 -9.21
CA THR A 31 8.14 8.56 -9.74
C THR A 31 9.33 9.45 -9.35
N ALA A 32 10.33 8.89 -8.67
CA ALA A 32 11.55 9.62 -8.33
C ALA A 32 12.29 10.09 -9.60
N PRO A 33 12.81 11.33 -9.62
CA PRO A 33 13.59 11.82 -10.74
C PRO A 33 14.83 10.94 -10.96
N GLY A 34 14.96 10.33 -12.13
CA GLY A 34 16.04 9.40 -12.46
C GLY A 34 15.68 7.91 -12.31
N ALA A 35 14.51 7.57 -11.76
CA ALA A 35 14.03 6.19 -11.66
C ALA A 35 13.45 5.63 -12.99
N GLY A 36 13.90 6.17 -14.13
CA GLY A 36 13.58 5.67 -15.47
C GLY A 36 14.33 4.37 -15.76
N GLY A 37 14.07 3.32 -14.98
CA GLY A 37 14.80 2.07 -15.08
C GLY A 37 14.42 1.02 -14.03
N GLY A 38 13.13 0.86 -13.72
CA GLY A 38 12.66 -0.45 -13.23
C GLY A 38 12.72 -1.47 -14.39
N PRO A 39 12.95 -2.77 -14.15
CA PRO A 39 13.23 -3.75 -15.19
C PRO A 39 12.00 -4.04 -16.05
N SER A 40 11.74 -3.14 -17.00
CA SER A 40 10.83 -3.38 -18.10
C SER A 40 11.56 -4.25 -19.12
N GLY A 41 11.37 -5.56 -19.01
CA GLY A 41 11.80 -6.55 -20.00
C GLY A 41 13.30 -6.85 -19.99
N ALA A 42 13.67 -7.93 -19.29
CA ALA A 42 14.92 -8.63 -19.56
C ALA A 42 14.93 -9.11 -21.02
N THR A 43 15.49 -8.29 -21.91
CA THR A 43 16.02 -8.74 -23.18
C THR A 43 17.48 -9.13 -23.00
N ALA A 44 17.84 -10.21 -23.67
CA ALA A 44 19.01 -11.02 -23.43
C ALA A 44 20.35 -10.31 -23.63
N GLY A 45 21.33 -10.65 -22.79
CA GLY A 45 22.74 -10.77 -23.18
C GLY A 45 23.64 -9.58 -22.87
N GLY A 46 24.21 -9.57 -21.66
CA GLY A 46 25.41 -8.80 -21.32
C GLY A 46 26.07 -9.42 -20.08
N PRO A 47 27.42 -9.54 -20.02
CA PRO A 47 28.08 -10.23 -18.93
C PRO A 47 27.86 -9.48 -17.62
N ALA A 48 27.44 -10.22 -16.60
CA ALA A 48 27.17 -9.74 -15.26
C ALA A 48 28.48 -9.27 -14.61
N GLU A 49 28.80 -8.00 -14.76
CA GLU A 49 29.66 -7.32 -13.80
C GLU A 49 28.85 -7.15 -12.52
N GLU A 50 29.31 -7.87 -11.51
CA GLU A 50 28.87 -7.94 -10.12
C GLU A 50 28.91 -6.54 -9.49
N MET A 51 27.94 -5.70 -9.85
CA MET A 51 27.56 -4.53 -9.09
C MET A 51 27.07 -5.04 -7.74
N ALA A 52 27.89 -4.84 -6.71
CA ALA A 52 27.56 -5.11 -5.32
C ALA A 52 26.08 -4.80 -5.06
N LEU A 53 25.33 -5.82 -4.65
CA LEU A 53 23.93 -5.74 -4.23
C LEU A 53 23.85 -4.77 -3.05
N VAL A 54 23.70 -3.49 -3.37
CA VAL A 54 23.32 -2.43 -2.45
C VAL A 54 21.90 -2.80 -2.07
N ASP A 55 21.71 -3.25 -0.82
CA ASP A 55 20.46 -3.48 -0.09
C ASP A 55 19.22 -3.75 -0.97
N ASP A 56 18.66 -4.97 -0.91
CA ASP A 56 17.50 -5.49 -1.68
C ASP A 56 16.17 -4.71 -1.46
N VAL A 57 16.22 -3.39 -1.39
CA VAL A 57 15.08 -2.50 -1.20
C VAL A 57 14.55 -2.16 -2.59
N PHE A 58 13.34 -2.65 -2.87
CA PHE A 58 12.64 -2.40 -4.13
C PHE A 58 11.43 -1.47 -3.94
N PRO A 59 11.02 -0.71 -4.98
CA PRO A 59 9.83 0.12 -4.91
C PRO A 59 8.56 -0.71 -4.65
N LEU A 60 7.89 -0.44 -3.52
CA LEU A 60 6.74 -1.22 -3.04
C LEU A 60 5.41 -0.80 -3.68
N LEU A 61 5.34 0.41 -4.23
CA LEU A 61 4.11 1.04 -4.72
C LEU A 61 4.20 1.46 -6.19
N ALA A 62 5.13 0.87 -6.94
CA ALA A 62 5.47 1.30 -8.30
C ALA A 62 4.74 0.52 -9.38
N GLU A 63 4.09 -0.61 -9.06
CA GLU A 63 3.40 -1.39 -10.09
C GLU A 63 2.18 -0.65 -10.64
N ARG A 64 1.95 -0.82 -11.95
CA ARG A 64 0.87 -0.19 -12.70
C ARG A 64 0.28 -1.20 -13.67
N GLY A 65 -1.01 -1.04 -13.97
CA GLY A 65 -1.73 -1.92 -14.90
C GLY A 65 -2.65 -2.90 -14.18
N PRO A 66 -3.18 -3.90 -14.88
CA PRO A 66 -4.11 -4.86 -14.29
C PRO A 66 -3.48 -5.64 -13.15
N ALA A 67 -4.20 -5.77 -12.03
CA ALA A 67 -3.78 -6.60 -10.90
C ALA A 67 -3.89 -8.09 -11.25
N ALA A 68 -2.92 -8.91 -10.82
CA ALA A 68 -2.87 -10.32 -11.21
C ALA A 68 -3.78 -11.22 -10.35
N ARG A 69 -4.03 -10.84 -9.10
CA ARG A 69 -4.74 -11.63 -8.06
C ARG A 69 -5.93 -10.91 -7.45
N ILE A 70 -5.83 -9.61 -7.22
CA ILE A 70 -6.85 -8.84 -6.47
C ILE A 70 -7.91 -8.20 -7.38
N GLY A 71 -7.77 -8.39 -8.70
CA GLY A 71 -8.63 -7.79 -9.73
C GLY A 71 -8.52 -6.26 -9.82
N GLY A 72 -9.03 -5.66 -10.89
CA GLY A 72 -8.96 -4.20 -11.08
C GLY A 72 -7.57 -3.71 -11.48
N LEU A 73 -7.23 -2.47 -11.10
CA LEU A 73 -6.00 -1.78 -11.51
C LEU A 73 -5.07 -1.54 -10.32
N LEU A 74 -3.76 -1.72 -10.54
CA LEU A 74 -2.69 -1.27 -9.66
C LEU A 74 -2.37 0.19 -9.96
N THR A 75 -2.31 1.00 -8.91
CA THR A 75 -2.16 2.47 -8.99
C THR A 75 -1.25 2.98 -7.89
N GLY A 76 -0.67 4.15 -8.12
CA GLY A 76 0.17 4.85 -7.16
C GLY A 76 0.33 6.29 -7.59
N GLU A 77 -0.23 7.21 -6.83
CA GLU A 77 -0.33 8.61 -7.17
C GLU A 77 -0.06 9.47 -5.94
N LEU A 78 0.83 10.45 -6.08
CA LEU A 78 1.15 11.43 -5.04
C LEU A 78 1.06 12.84 -5.65
N HIS A 79 0.10 13.63 -5.16
CA HIS A 79 -0.19 14.95 -5.71
C HIS A 79 -0.02 16.03 -4.64
N ARG A 80 0.62 17.14 -5.02
CA ARG A 80 0.69 18.32 -4.16
C ARG A 80 -0.67 19.00 -4.11
N THR A 81 -1.12 19.37 -2.92
CA THR A 81 -2.35 20.13 -2.70
C THR A 81 -2.04 21.44 -1.96
N GLY A 82 -3.05 22.31 -1.83
CA GLY A 82 -2.91 23.54 -1.03
C GLY A 82 -2.68 23.29 0.46
N ALA A 83 -3.01 22.10 0.97
CA ALA A 83 -2.92 21.73 2.39
C ALA A 83 -1.81 20.71 2.70
N GLY A 84 -1.06 20.26 1.69
CA GLY A 84 -0.01 19.26 1.83
C GLY A 84 0.05 18.35 0.61
N TRP A 85 -0.13 17.06 0.81
CA TRP A 85 -0.09 16.06 -0.26
C TRP A 85 -1.27 15.10 -0.16
N ALA A 86 -1.74 14.60 -1.31
CA ALA A 86 -2.72 13.54 -1.39
C ALA A 86 -2.05 12.29 -1.98
N LEU A 87 -2.14 11.17 -1.27
CA LEU A 87 -1.60 9.87 -1.67
C LEU A 87 -2.75 8.89 -1.91
N THR A 88 -2.70 8.19 -3.04
CA THR A 88 -3.53 7.01 -3.29
C THR A 88 -2.67 5.93 -3.92
N ALA A 89 -2.71 4.72 -3.37
CA ALA A 89 -2.00 3.57 -3.94
C ALA A 89 -2.82 2.30 -3.77
N ARG A 90 -2.75 1.41 -4.76
CA ARG A 90 -3.36 0.07 -4.77
C ARG A 90 -2.39 -0.91 -5.38
N GLN A 91 -1.95 -1.89 -4.60
CA GLN A 91 -0.79 -2.72 -4.91
C GLN A 91 -1.01 -4.18 -4.53
N GLU A 92 -0.29 -5.06 -5.22
CA GLU A 92 -0.06 -6.44 -4.80
C GLU A 92 1.34 -6.50 -4.19
N VAL A 93 1.42 -6.75 -2.88
CA VAL A 93 2.68 -6.76 -2.15
C VAL A 93 2.95 -8.18 -1.68
N HIS A 94 4.14 -8.69 -1.98
CA HIS A 94 4.57 -9.99 -1.49
C HIS A 94 4.69 -9.99 0.03
N ALA A 95 4.36 -11.10 0.68
CA ALA A 95 4.47 -11.24 2.13
C ALA A 95 5.88 -10.97 2.65
N GLU A 96 6.91 -11.30 1.86
CA GLU A 96 8.32 -11.03 2.17
C GLU A 96 8.67 -9.53 2.21
N SER A 97 7.88 -8.70 1.52
CA SER A 97 8.05 -7.24 1.45
C SER A 97 7.21 -6.48 2.48
N LEU A 98 6.34 -7.16 3.25
CA LEU A 98 5.57 -6.51 4.32
C LEU A 98 6.45 -5.89 5.42
N PRO A 99 7.56 -6.51 5.86
CA PRO A 99 8.47 -5.89 6.82
C PRO A 99 9.05 -4.55 6.33
N ASP A 100 9.23 -4.37 5.01
CA ASP A 100 9.70 -3.11 4.43
C ASP A 100 8.56 -2.09 4.27
N LEU A 101 7.34 -2.57 4.06
CA LEU A 101 6.14 -1.73 4.01
C LEU A 101 5.80 -1.15 5.39
N ASP A 102 5.98 -1.91 6.46
CA ASP A 102 5.58 -1.53 7.82
C ASP A 102 6.16 -0.17 8.28
N PRO A 103 7.48 0.09 8.18
CA PRO A 103 8.06 1.40 8.48
C PRO A 103 7.46 2.54 7.65
N LEU A 104 7.20 2.30 6.36
CA LEU A 104 6.57 3.30 5.50
C LEU A 104 5.17 3.65 5.99
N LEU A 105 4.36 2.65 6.38
CA LEU A 105 3.02 2.87 6.93
C LEU A 105 3.06 3.64 8.25
N GLU A 106 4.05 3.39 9.10
CA GLU A 106 4.24 4.16 10.34
C GLU A 106 4.57 5.63 10.06
N GLN A 107 5.45 5.89 9.08
CA GLN A 107 5.75 7.26 8.64
C GLN A 107 4.52 7.96 8.06
N LEU A 108 3.75 7.25 7.24
CA LEU A 108 2.50 7.76 6.68
C LEU A 108 1.51 8.13 7.77
N ALA A 109 1.28 7.26 8.77
CA ALA A 109 0.38 7.55 9.88
C ALA A 109 0.88 8.75 10.71
N ARG A 110 2.18 8.83 10.98
CA ARG A 110 2.82 9.92 11.73
C ARG A 110 2.65 11.29 11.09
N HIS A 111 2.72 11.34 9.76
CA HIS A 111 2.63 12.57 8.98
C HIS A 111 1.27 12.78 8.31
N SER A 112 0.30 11.90 8.58
CA SER A 112 -1.07 11.99 8.08
C SER A 112 -1.75 13.26 8.58
N ALA A 113 -2.47 13.91 7.67
CA ALA A 113 -3.50 14.91 7.95
C ALA A 113 -4.91 14.27 8.00
N THR A 114 -5.03 13.02 7.56
CA THR A 114 -6.26 12.22 7.69
C THR A 114 -6.25 11.49 9.02
N GLU A 115 -7.20 11.81 9.91
CA GLU A 115 -7.49 11.04 11.13
C GLU A 115 -8.46 9.89 10.78
N GLY A 116 -8.28 8.71 11.38
CA GLY A 116 -9.09 7.53 11.09
C GLY A 116 -8.48 6.64 10.00
N VAL A 117 -9.31 5.98 9.19
CA VAL A 117 -8.85 4.99 8.21
C VAL A 117 -8.05 5.66 7.09
N ILE A 118 -6.80 5.23 6.92
CA ILE A 118 -5.87 5.68 5.89
C ILE A 118 -5.56 4.62 4.83
N GLY A 119 -6.06 3.40 5.03
CA GLY A 119 -5.87 2.29 4.11
C GLY A 119 -6.32 0.95 4.66
N GLN A 120 -6.00 -0.12 3.95
CA GLN A 120 -6.25 -1.50 4.34
C GLN A 120 -5.20 -2.45 3.77
N ILE A 121 -5.02 -3.58 4.45
CA ILE A 121 -4.20 -4.70 4.00
C ILE A 121 -5.05 -5.97 4.09
N ARG A 122 -4.99 -6.82 3.06
CA ARG A 122 -5.75 -8.08 3.02
C ARG A 122 -4.94 -9.14 2.30
N PHE A 123 -4.81 -10.33 2.91
CA PHE A 123 -4.29 -11.48 2.18
C PHE A 123 -5.18 -11.79 0.98
N TYR A 124 -4.63 -11.99 -0.22
CA TYR A 124 -5.43 -11.99 -1.44
C TYR A 124 -6.54 -13.06 -1.46
N GLU A 125 -6.36 -14.19 -0.77
CA GLU A 125 -7.33 -15.29 -0.64
C GLU A 125 -8.31 -15.12 0.54
N ASP A 126 -8.08 -14.18 1.47
CA ASP A 126 -9.02 -13.89 2.56
C ASP A 126 -10.00 -12.80 2.12
N HIS A 127 -11.24 -12.82 2.59
CA HIS A 127 -12.23 -11.78 2.28
C HIS A 127 -12.24 -10.63 3.29
N VAL A 128 -11.56 -10.79 4.43
CA VAL A 128 -11.57 -9.80 5.52
C VAL A 128 -10.26 -9.01 5.56
N PRO A 129 -10.30 -7.67 5.41
CA PRO A 129 -9.12 -6.84 5.53
C PRO A 129 -8.79 -6.50 7.00
N GLU A 130 -7.56 -6.10 7.21
CA GLU A 130 -7.12 -5.27 8.33
C GLU A 130 -7.12 -3.82 7.90
N LEU A 131 -7.82 -2.96 8.63
CA LEU A 131 -7.79 -1.52 8.42
C LEU A 131 -6.51 -0.93 9.00
N LEU A 132 -5.95 0.03 8.26
CA LEU A 132 -4.87 0.89 8.70
C LEU A 132 -5.48 2.21 9.17
N ILE A 133 -5.31 2.54 10.44
CA ILE A 133 -5.92 3.70 11.09
C ILE A 133 -4.81 4.62 11.59
N SER A 134 -4.87 5.91 11.24
CA SER A 134 -4.05 6.95 11.84
C SER A 134 -4.80 7.54 13.04
N GLU A 135 -4.26 7.33 14.24
CA GLU A 135 -4.78 7.88 15.48
C GLU A 135 -3.71 8.73 16.14
N SER A 136 -3.91 10.05 16.18
CA SER A 136 -2.96 10.99 16.80
C SER A 136 -1.50 10.80 16.34
N GLY A 137 -1.30 10.46 15.05
CA GLY A 137 0.03 10.23 14.47
C GLY A 137 0.62 8.83 14.74
N SER A 138 -0.16 7.89 15.27
CA SER A 138 0.23 6.49 15.43
C SER A 138 -0.55 5.61 14.46
N LEU A 139 0.09 4.56 13.95
CA LEU A 139 -0.56 3.54 13.14
C LEU A 139 -1.22 2.50 14.05
N VAL A 140 -2.53 2.30 13.89
CA VAL A 140 -3.29 1.24 14.54
C VAL A 140 -3.84 0.31 13.46
N ARG A 141 -3.75 -1.01 13.70
CA ARG A 141 -4.34 -2.03 12.82
C ARG A 141 -5.58 -2.61 13.46
N MET A 142 -6.68 -2.65 12.71
CA MET A 142 -7.95 -3.19 13.18
C MET A 142 -8.48 -4.24 12.20
N SER A 143 -8.61 -5.48 12.66
CA SER A 143 -9.24 -6.54 11.86
C SER A 143 -10.76 -6.36 11.82
N LEU A 144 -11.35 -6.45 10.62
CA LEU A 144 -12.81 -6.39 10.45
C LEU A 144 -13.51 -7.75 10.57
N ARG A 145 -12.87 -8.73 11.23
CA ARG A 145 -13.47 -10.06 11.38
C ARG A 145 -14.83 -9.94 12.07
N PRO A 146 -15.92 -10.34 11.39
CA PRO A 146 -17.23 -10.27 12.01
C PRO A 146 -17.26 -11.20 13.22
N ASP A 147 -17.81 -10.71 14.33
CA ASP A 147 -18.05 -11.54 15.50
C ASP A 147 -19.05 -12.64 15.10
N ARG A 148 -18.57 -13.88 14.99
CA ARG A 148 -19.40 -15.04 14.63
C ARG A 148 -20.33 -15.47 15.78
N SER A 149 -20.41 -14.69 16.86
CA SER A 149 -21.25 -14.97 18.03
C SER A 149 -22.72 -14.57 17.87
N GLY A 150 -23.13 -14.01 16.72
CA GLY A 150 -24.51 -13.60 16.47
C GLY A 150 -25.30 -14.60 15.63
N THR A 151 -26.22 -15.34 16.26
CA THR A 151 -27.37 -15.98 15.58
C THR A 151 -28.06 -14.93 14.71
N ALA A 152 -28.06 -15.11 13.39
CA ALA A 152 -28.76 -14.21 12.49
C ALA A 152 -30.24 -14.10 12.92
N PRO A 153 -30.83 -12.90 13.06
CA PRO A 153 -32.25 -12.79 13.30
C PRO A 153 -32.99 -13.42 12.12
N ALA A 154 -33.85 -14.39 12.41
CA ALA A 154 -34.76 -14.96 11.42
C ALA A 154 -35.62 -13.82 10.88
N TYR A 155 -35.40 -13.43 9.62
CA TYR A 155 -36.30 -12.53 8.93
C TYR A 155 -37.69 -13.20 8.88
N PRO A 156 -38.75 -12.55 9.38
CA PRO A 156 -40.09 -13.10 9.22
C PRO A 156 -40.43 -13.05 7.73
N SER A 157 -40.59 -14.22 7.13
CA SER A 157 -41.18 -14.38 5.80
C SER A 157 -42.56 -13.72 5.83
N GLY A 158 -42.66 -12.52 5.25
CA GLY A 158 -43.94 -11.88 5.00
C GLY A 158 -44.78 -12.81 4.14
N GLN A 159 -45.90 -13.28 4.70
CA GLN A 159 -46.93 -14.00 3.98
C GLN A 159 -47.54 -13.08 2.92
N ALA A 160 -47.67 -13.62 1.71
CA ALA A 160 -48.46 -13.06 0.62
C ALA A 160 -49.97 -13.16 0.93
#